data_AF-A0A7L3USL9-F1
#
_entry.id   AF-A0A7L3USL9-F1
#
_cell.length_a   1.000
_cell.length_b   1.000
_cell.length_c   1.000
_cell.angle_alpha   90.00
_cell.angle_beta   90.00
_cell.angle_gamma   90.00
#
_symmetry.space_group_name_H-M   'P 1'
#
loop_
_entity.id
_entity.type
_entity.pdbx_description
1 polymer ?
#
loop_
_entity_poly.entity_id
_entity_poly.type
_entity_poly.pdbx_seq_one_letter_code
_entity_poly.pdbx_strand_id
1 'polypeptide(L)'
;GYRSLLQVVQVCLERAVERSRYVAAHRRSLFFRAGANAAEIEAVAAALGQLRALTVLALKMAEISKPGCLFPDGEKVRKELEKEEEEEEEEEEEEGISEVVLREYSTMHNGCFYGRCLGFQFVPSLRPFLQTLAIGLVSFGENYGSREPGLGVAAGSLFTSGKFALDPELRGAEFERLTQNLDVHFWKSFWNLTETELLASVASLTAVQVGLCRALAVPPEPLELPLAKDPTQSVTIGPPGAHLGPAPLRLRLLSYHLREGQVSPAPSGTFWHLLGP
;
A
#
# COMPACT_ATOMS: atom_id res chain seq x y z
N GLY A 1 6.44 5.54 8.68
CA GLY A 1 7.34 6.57 9.25
C GLY A 1 6.58 7.87 9.50
N TYR A 2 7.13 8.76 10.33
CA TYR A 2 6.46 9.97 10.86
C TYR A 2 5.80 10.86 9.79
N ARG A 3 6.53 11.19 8.72
CA ARG A 3 6.00 12.03 7.63
C ARG A 3 4.75 11.43 6.98
N SER A 4 4.78 10.14 6.68
CA SER A 4 3.65 9.44 6.09
C SER A 4 2.45 9.41 7.04
N LEU A 5 2.69 9.21 8.34
CA LEU A 5 1.62 9.25 9.35
C LEU A 5 0.93 10.62 9.38
N LEU A 6 1.71 11.71 9.45
CA LEU A 6 1.16 13.07 9.42
C LEU A 6 0.39 13.37 8.14
N GLN A 7 0.87 12.89 6.99
CA GLN A 7 0.15 13.01 5.72
C GLN A 7 -1.20 12.28 5.76
N VAL A 8 -1.24 11.06 6.30
CA VAL A 8 -2.49 10.29 6.44
C VAL A 8 -3.46 10.98 7.40
N VAL A 9 -2.97 11.52 8.52
CA VAL A 9 -3.76 12.31 9.47
C VAL A 9 -4.37 13.53 8.78
N GLN A 10 -3.56 14.29 8.04
CA GLN A 10 -4.03 15.47 7.31
C GLN A 10 -5.15 15.10 6.32
N VAL A 11 -4.95 14.07 5.49
CA VAL A 11 -5.97 13.64 4.53
C VAL A 11 -7.26 13.17 5.23
N CYS A 12 -7.13 12.55 6.41
CA CYS A 12 -8.29 12.12 7.20
C CYS A 12 -9.08 13.32 7.74
N LEU A 13 -8.38 14.34 8.26
CA LEU A 13 -8.98 15.58 8.74
C LEU A 13 -9.69 16.35 7.61
N GLU A 14 -9.05 16.46 6.44
CA GLU A 14 -9.66 17.08 5.26
C GLU A 14 -10.96 16.34 4.86
N ARG A 15 -10.93 15.00 4.83
CA ARG A 15 -12.12 14.17 4.58
C ARG A 15 -13.21 14.39 5.64
N ALA A 16 -12.85 14.48 6.92
CA ALA A 16 -13.80 14.73 8.00
C ALA A 16 -14.50 16.09 7.84
N VAL A 17 -13.74 17.13 7.53
CA VAL A 17 -14.26 18.48 7.30
C VAL A 17 -15.16 18.52 6.07
N GLU A 18 -14.74 17.92 4.95
CA GLU A 18 -15.52 17.84 3.72
C GLU A 18 -16.86 17.15 3.95
N ARG A 19 -16.86 15.98 4.61
CA ARG A 19 -18.08 15.24 4.94
C ARG A 19 -18.99 16.01 5.89
N SER A 20 -18.43 16.64 6.92
CA SER A 20 -19.20 17.44 7.87
C SER A 20 -19.87 18.62 7.19
N ARG A 21 -19.16 19.32 6.29
CA ARG A 21 -19.72 20.43 5.49
C ARG A 21 -20.81 19.94 4.54
N TYR A 22 -20.60 18.80 3.87
CA TYR A 22 -21.60 18.20 2.99
C TYR A 22 -22.90 17.90 3.75
N VAL A 23 -22.82 17.23 4.90
CA VAL A 23 -23.98 16.93 5.74
C VAL A 23 -24.65 18.21 6.23
N ALA A 24 -23.88 19.18 6.71
CA ALA A 24 -24.43 20.44 7.19
C ALA A 24 -25.24 21.17 6.11
N ALA A 25 -24.75 21.20 4.86
CA ALA A 25 -25.40 21.85 3.74
C ALA A 25 -26.61 21.08 3.18
N HIS A 26 -26.54 19.74 3.15
CA HIS A 26 -27.53 18.92 2.42
C HIS A 26 -28.53 18.20 3.32
N ARG A 27 -28.42 18.28 4.65
CA ARG A 27 -29.30 17.54 5.59
C ARG A 27 -30.81 17.78 5.42
N ARG A 28 -31.21 18.88 4.78
CA ARG A 28 -32.63 19.22 4.50
C ARG A 28 -33.08 18.84 3.09
N SER A 29 -32.20 18.27 2.27
CA SER A 29 -32.51 17.86 0.90
C SER A 29 -33.39 16.60 0.88
N LEU A 30 -34.31 16.52 -0.07
CA LEU A 30 -35.23 15.38 -0.24
C LEU A 30 -34.51 14.05 -0.50
N PHE A 31 -33.32 14.10 -1.11
CA PHE A 31 -32.51 12.91 -1.40
C PHE A 31 -31.41 12.66 -0.35
N PHE A 32 -31.45 13.36 0.79
CA PHE A 32 -30.45 13.19 1.83
C PHE A 32 -30.62 11.85 2.55
N ARG A 33 -29.67 10.94 2.36
CA ARG A 33 -29.64 9.63 3.03
C ARG A 33 -29.00 9.75 4.40
N ALA A 34 -29.79 10.05 5.42
CA ALA A 34 -29.29 10.30 6.78
C ALA A 34 -28.42 9.16 7.32
N GLY A 35 -28.90 7.91 7.27
CA GLY A 35 -28.14 6.76 7.77
C GLY A 35 -26.81 6.53 7.06
N ALA A 36 -26.78 6.68 5.73
CA ALA A 36 -25.53 6.51 4.96
C ALA A 36 -24.50 7.60 5.27
N ASN A 37 -24.95 8.84 5.51
CA ASN A 37 -24.06 9.94 5.89
C ASN A 37 -23.58 9.83 7.34
N ALA A 38 -24.44 9.36 8.25
CA ALA A 38 -24.06 9.09 9.63
C ALA A 38 -22.96 8.02 9.69
N ALA A 39 -23.17 6.88 9.03
CA ALA A 39 -22.19 5.80 8.96
C ALA A 39 -20.84 6.26 8.36
N GLU A 40 -20.86 7.14 7.36
CA GLU A 40 -19.64 7.72 6.79
C GLU A 40 -18.90 8.64 7.77
N ILE A 41 -19.62 9.45 8.55
CA ILE A 41 -19.03 10.31 9.59
C ILE A 41 -18.46 9.44 10.73
N GLU A 42 -19.20 8.43 11.18
CA GLU A 42 -18.76 7.48 12.21
C GLU A 42 -17.48 6.75 11.79
N ALA A 43 -17.42 6.27 10.54
CA ALA A 43 -16.22 5.60 10.02
C ALA A 43 -15.00 6.54 9.96
N VAL A 44 -15.19 7.81 9.57
CA VAL A 44 -14.10 8.80 9.58
C VAL A 44 -13.69 9.15 11.01
N ALA A 45 -14.63 9.26 11.94
CA ALA A 45 -14.33 9.49 13.36
C ALA A 45 -13.54 8.33 13.99
N ALA A 46 -13.93 7.08 13.69
CA ALA A 46 -13.19 5.89 14.12
C ALA A 46 -11.75 5.88 13.58
N ALA A 47 -11.58 6.15 12.28
CA ALA A 47 -10.25 6.27 11.66
C ALA A 47 -9.42 7.40 12.29
N LEU A 48 -10.00 8.56 12.57
CA LEU A 48 -9.31 9.65 13.27
C LEU A 48 -8.91 9.24 14.70
N GLY A 49 -9.75 8.50 15.41
CA GLY A 49 -9.45 7.96 16.74
C GLY A 49 -8.20 7.08 16.73
N GLN A 50 -8.12 6.15 15.78
CA GLN A 50 -6.95 5.27 15.64
C GLN A 50 -5.71 6.02 15.14
N LEU A 51 -5.87 7.00 14.24
CA LEU A 51 -4.76 7.86 13.81
C LEU A 51 -4.21 8.73 14.94
N ARG A 52 -5.07 9.18 15.87
CA ARG A 52 -4.63 9.86 17.09
C ARG A 52 -3.80 8.92 17.95
N ALA A 53 -4.25 7.69 18.20
CA ALA A 53 -3.48 6.70 18.97
C ALA A 53 -2.11 6.44 18.33
N LEU A 54 -2.06 6.22 17.00
CA LEU A 54 -0.82 6.08 16.24
C LEU A 54 0.09 7.31 16.35
N THR A 55 -0.48 8.52 16.37
CA THR A 55 0.30 9.76 16.50
C THR A 55 0.88 9.92 17.90
N VAL A 56 0.14 9.54 18.94
CA VAL A 56 0.64 9.52 20.32
C VAL A 56 1.77 8.52 20.46
N LEU A 57 1.61 7.30 19.95
CA LEU A 57 2.66 6.29 19.93
C LEU A 57 3.90 6.79 19.19
N ALA A 58 3.70 7.40 18.01
CA ALA A 58 4.77 8.01 17.24
C ALA A 58 5.49 9.12 18.04
N LEU A 59 4.76 9.99 18.73
CA LEU A 59 5.35 11.05 19.55
C LEU A 59 6.22 10.47 20.67
N LYS A 60 5.71 9.47 21.41
CA LYS A 60 6.48 8.74 22.43
C LYS A 60 7.77 8.17 21.84
N MET A 61 7.69 7.50 20.69
CA MET A 61 8.88 6.95 20.02
C MET A 61 9.87 8.03 19.58
N ALA A 62 9.38 9.21 19.17
CA ALA A 62 10.22 10.32 18.76
C ALA A 62 10.93 10.97 19.94
N GLU A 63 10.28 11.10 21.10
CA GLU A 63 10.85 11.68 22.32
C GLU A 63 12.01 10.83 22.87
N ILE A 64 11.87 9.50 22.78
CA ILE A 64 12.89 8.58 23.29
C ILE A 64 14.03 8.35 22.27
N SER A 65 13.80 8.74 21.01
CA SER A 65 14.82 8.67 19.97
C SER A 65 15.87 9.78 20.13
N LYS A 66 17.16 9.40 20.03
CA LYS A 66 18.25 10.38 19.98
C LYS A 66 18.16 11.21 18.67
N PRO A 67 18.50 12.51 18.68
CA PRO A 67 18.55 13.32 17.47
C PRO A 67 19.46 12.68 16.40
N GLY A 68 18.93 12.52 15.18
CA GLY A 68 19.65 11.87 14.07
C GLY A 68 19.54 10.34 14.03
N CYS A 69 18.90 9.72 15.02
CA CYS A 69 18.58 8.29 15.02
C CYS A 69 17.15 8.07 14.50
N LEU A 70 16.98 7.10 13.61
CA LEU A 70 15.67 6.75 13.05
C LEU A 70 14.84 5.88 14.01
N PHE A 71 15.50 5.14 14.89
CA PHE A 71 14.89 4.20 15.83
C PHE A 71 15.19 4.64 17.27
N PRO A 72 14.24 4.47 18.20
CA PRO A 72 14.48 4.79 19.61
C PRO A 72 15.52 3.87 20.22
N ASP A 73 16.23 4.39 21.22
CA ASP A 73 17.36 3.71 21.85
C ASP A 73 16.86 2.82 22.99
N GLY A 74 17.08 1.50 22.88
CA GLY A 74 16.54 0.47 23.78
C GLY A 74 16.72 0.79 25.26
N GLU A 75 17.88 1.34 25.62
CA GLU A 75 18.26 1.64 27.00
C GLU A 75 17.57 2.87 27.61
N LYS A 76 17.11 3.83 26.80
CA LYS A 76 16.43 5.04 27.30
C LYS A 76 14.94 4.81 27.52
N VAL A 77 14.30 4.05 26.63
CA VAL A 77 12.89 3.63 26.78
C VAL A 77 12.75 2.80 28.05
N ARG A 78 13.69 1.87 28.28
CA ARG A 78 13.81 1.07 29.51
C ARG A 78 13.70 1.91 30.79
N LYS A 79 14.43 3.02 30.87
CA LYS A 79 14.44 3.89 32.06
C LYS A 79 13.21 4.78 32.23
N GLU A 80 12.46 5.02 31.16
CA GLU A 80 11.21 5.79 31.23
C GLU A 80 10.01 4.90 31.58
N LEU A 81 10.02 3.64 31.12
CA LEU A 81 9.05 2.61 31.53
C LEU A 81 9.24 2.20 33.00
N GLU A 82 10.49 1.98 33.44
CA GLU A 82 10.83 1.74 34.85
C GLU A 82 10.34 2.87 35.79
N LYS A 83 10.06 4.08 35.25
CA LYS A 83 9.52 5.22 36.00
C LYS A 83 7.99 5.27 36.03
N GLU A 84 7.31 4.67 35.07
CA GLU A 84 5.84 4.53 35.06
C GLU A 84 5.41 3.27 35.84
N GLU A 85 6.27 2.26 35.94
CA GLU A 85 6.02 0.97 36.62
C GLU A 85 6.30 0.96 38.14
N GLU A 86 6.84 2.04 38.73
CA GLU A 86 6.98 2.16 40.20
C GLU A 86 5.63 2.22 40.96
N GLU A 87 4.47 2.20 40.26
CA GLU A 87 3.13 2.11 40.87
C GLU A 87 2.43 0.74 40.74
N GLU A 88 2.95 -0.24 39.98
CA GLU A 88 2.35 -1.58 39.88
C GLU A 88 3.44 -2.67 39.90
N GLU A 89 3.76 -3.17 41.09
CA GLU A 89 4.55 -4.40 41.25
C GLU A 89 3.69 -5.61 40.84
N GLU A 90 4.04 -6.29 39.75
CA GLU A 90 4.23 -7.75 39.70
C GLU A 90 4.91 -8.15 38.38
N GLU A 91 5.88 -9.07 38.51
CA GLU A 91 6.78 -9.68 37.53
C GLU A 91 6.31 -9.75 36.06
N GLU A 92 6.82 -8.88 35.18
CA GLU A 92 6.80 -9.10 33.72
C GLU A 92 8.20 -8.95 33.11
N GLU A 93 8.54 -9.84 32.17
CA GLU A 93 9.83 -9.94 31.49
C GLU A 93 10.20 -8.63 30.76
N GLU A 94 11.50 -8.29 30.72
CA GLU A 94 12.03 -7.03 30.17
C GLU A 94 11.47 -6.70 28.76
N GLU A 95 10.39 -5.90 28.67
CA GLU A 95 9.80 -5.54 27.39
C GLU A 95 10.72 -4.59 26.59
N GLY A 96 11.22 -5.05 25.45
CA GLY A 96 11.95 -4.21 24.51
C GLY A 96 11.05 -3.19 23.81
N ILE A 97 11.63 -2.15 23.20
CA ILE A 97 10.90 -1.14 22.39
C ILE A 97 9.97 -1.78 21.35
N SER A 98 10.45 -2.86 20.72
CA SER A 98 9.67 -3.60 19.74
C SER A 98 8.43 -4.21 20.36
N GLU A 99 8.49 -4.69 21.60
CA GLU A 99 7.38 -5.31 22.32
C GLU A 99 6.34 -4.28 22.73
N VAL A 100 6.76 -3.12 23.28
CA VAL A 100 5.83 -2.01 23.58
C VAL A 100 5.12 -1.52 22.31
N VAL A 101 5.85 -1.33 21.21
CA VAL A 101 5.24 -0.93 19.93
C VAL A 101 4.28 -2.01 19.42
N LEU A 102 4.64 -3.29 19.53
CA LEU A 102 3.79 -4.41 19.12
C LEU A 102 2.55 -4.55 20.00
N ARG A 103 2.67 -4.33 21.31
CA ARG A 103 1.59 -4.35 22.30
C ARG A 103 0.61 -3.22 22.07
N GLU A 104 1.11 -1.99 21.96
CA GLU A 104 0.28 -0.83 21.66
C GLU A 104 -0.41 -0.99 20.29
N TYR A 105 0.32 -1.45 19.28
CA TYR A 105 -0.26 -1.70 17.95
C TYR A 105 -1.29 -2.84 17.94
N SER A 106 -1.10 -3.91 18.72
CA SER A 106 -2.02 -5.05 18.76
C SER A 106 -3.37 -4.69 19.36
N THR A 107 -3.40 -3.71 20.27
CA THR A 107 -4.64 -3.17 20.84
C THR A 107 -5.38 -2.19 19.91
N MET A 108 -4.77 -1.76 18.81
CA MET A 108 -5.39 -0.81 17.88
C MET A 108 -6.43 -1.49 16.98
N HIS A 109 -7.58 -0.82 16.85
CA HIS A 109 -8.69 -1.30 16.02
C HIS A 109 -8.53 -0.89 14.56
N ASN A 110 -7.77 -1.69 13.82
CA ASN A 110 -7.39 -1.38 12.45
C ASN A 110 -8.54 -1.58 11.44
N GLY A 111 -9.63 -2.26 11.81
CA GLY A 111 -10.78 -2.54 10.92
C GLY A 111 -11.44 -1.28 10.36
N CYS A 112 -11.38 -0.17 11.11
CA CYS A 112 -11.90 1.12 10.66
C CYS A 112 -11.25 1.62 9.35
N PHE A 113 -10.00 1.22 9.06
CA PHE A 113 -9.31 1.56 7.82
C PHE A 113 -9.65 0.66 6.64
N TYR A 114 -10.16 -0.55 6.89
CA TYR A 114 -10.40 -1.55 5.83
C TYR A 114 -11.89 -1.66 5.44
N GLY A 115 -12.77 -0.95 6.14
CA GLY A 115 -14.16 -0.75 5.78
C GLY A 115 -14.40 0.41 4.81
N ARG A 116 -15.20 1.41 5.21
CA ARG A 116 -15.53 2.60 4.39
C ARG A 116 -14.34 3.51 4.11
N CYS A 117 -13.36 3.51 5.01
CA CYS A 117 -12.15 4.33 4.87
C CYS A 117 -11.09 3.66 3.99
N LEU A 118 -11.34 2.49 3.40
CA LEU A 118 -10.33 1.79 2.61
C LEU A 118 -9.69 2.65 1.52
N GLY A 119 -8.39 2.85 1.66
CA GLY A 119 -7.55 3.61 0.72
C GLY A 119 -7.90 5.10 0.62
N PHE A 120 -8.47 5.70 1.68
CA PHE A 120 -8.80 7.13 1.68
C PHE A 120 -7.59 8.03 1.41
N GLN A 121 -6.41 7.63 1.88
CA GLN A 121 -5.13 8.31 1.73
C GLN A 121 -4.54 8.20 0.31
N PHE A 122 -5.06 7.30 -0.52
CA PHE A 122 -4.59 7.09 -1.88
C PHE A 122 -5.45 7.82 -2.90
N VAL A 123 -4.88 8.00 -4.09
CA VAL A 123 -5.60 8.52 -5.25
C VAL A 123 -6.83 7.67 -5.56
N PRO A 124 -7.96 8.26 -5.99
CA PRO A 124 -9.21 7.52 -6.21
C PRO A 124 -9.08 6.33 -7.16
N SER A 125 -8.17 6.39 -8.13
CA SER A 125 -7.93 5.31 -9.10
C SER A 125 -7.35 4.02 -8.48
N LEU A 126 -6.71 4.10 -7.31
CA LEU A 126 -6.19 2.91 -6.61
C LEU A 126 -7.25 2.24 -5.73
N ARG A 127 -8.32 2.94 -5.37
CA ARG A 127 -9.32 2.42 -4.42
C ARG A 127 -10.04 1.16 -4.92
N PRO A 128 -10.46 1.05 -6.21
CA PRO A 128 -11.08 -0.17 -6.71
C PRO A 128 -10.16 -1.38 -6.58
N PHE A 129 -8.88 -1.22 -6.93
CA PHE A 129 -7.89 -2.29 -6.78
C PHE A 129 -7.70 -2.72 -5.32
N LEU A 130 -7.54 -1.75 -4.41
CA LEU A 130 -7.43 -2.02 -2.97
C LEU A 130 -8.69 -2.68 -2.41
N GLN A 131 -9.87 -2.28 -2.87
CA GLN A 131 -11.14 -2.91 -2.52
C GLN A 131 -11.19 -4.36 -2.98
N THR A 132 -10.77 -4.66 -4.21
CA THR A 132 -10.73 -6.04 -4.69
C THR A 132 -9.75 -6.89 -3.88
N LEU A 133 -8.57 -6.37 -3.56
CA LEU A 133 -7.62 -7.05 -2.68
C LEU A 133 -8.23 -7.34 -1.31
N ALA A 134 -8.86 -6.35 -0.68
CA ALA A 134 -9.47 -6.52 0.64
C ALA A 134 -10.61 -7.55 0.60
N ILE A 135 -11.50 -7.49 -0.41
CA ILE A 135 -12.60 -8.45 -0.58
C ILE A 135 -12.06 -9.86 -0.81
N GLY A 136 -11.06 -10.02 -1.69
CA GLY A 136 -10.45 -11.31 -1.97
C GLY A 136 -9.78 -11.91 -0.73
N LEU A 137 -9.09 -11.06 0.06
CA LEU A 137 -8.46 -11.48 1.30
C LEU A 137 -9.49 -11.99 2.31
N VAL A 138 -10.55 -11.22 2.58
CA VAL A 138 -11.55 -11.62 3.57
C VAL A 138 -12.35 -12.85 3.12
N SER A 139 -12.63 -12.96 1.83
CA SER A 139 -13.31 -14.11 1.24
C SER A 139 -12.46 -15.38 1.27
N PHE A 140 -11.14 -15.25 1.06
CA PHE A 140 -10.20 -16.37 1.21
C PHE A 140 -10.06 -16.79 2.67
N GLY A 141 -9.96 -15.81 3.57
CA GLY A 141 -9.87 -16.00 5.03
C GLY A 141 -11.06 -16.75 5.64
N GLU A 142 -12.28 -16.42 5.21
CA GLU A 142 -13.49 -17.12 5.65
C GLU A 142 -13.44 -18.63 5.36
N ASN A 143 -12.84 -19.01 4.23
CA ASN A 143 -12.77 -20.40 3.79
C ASN A 143 -11.49 -21.13 4.24
N TYR A 144 -10.54 -20.44 4.86
CA TYR A 144 -9.23 -21.03 5.20
C TYR A 144 -9.30 -22.04 6.37
N GLY A 145 -10.16 -21.79 7.36
CA GLY A 145 -10.30 -22.64 8.55
C GLY A 145 -11.18 -23.87 8.38
N SER A 146 -12.11 -23.86 7.42
CA SER A 146 -13.12 -24.91 7.22
C SER A 146 -12.62 -26.09 6.36
N ARG A 147 -11.33 -26.45 6.47
CA ARG A 147 -10.72 -27.55 5.71
C ARG A 147 -11.38 -28.90 6.03
N GLU A 148 -12.42 -29.27 5.29
CA GLU A 148 -12.65 -30.68 4.95
C GLU A 148 -11.65 -31.08 3.84
N PRO A 149 -10.89 -32.18 4.01
CA PRO A 149 -9.76 -32.55 3.16
C PRO A 149 -10.17 -33.19 1.81
N GLY A 150 -11.20 -32.68 1.15
CA GLY A 150 -11.78 -33.35 -0.04
C GLY A 150 -12.18 -32.44 -1.20
N LEU A 151 -12.28 -31.13 -1.02
CA LEU A 151 -12.69 -30.21 -2.09
C LEU A 151 -11.61 -29.17 -2.29
N GLY A 152 -10.78 -29.39 -3.31
CA GLY A 152 -9.83 -28.39 -3.78
C GLY A 152 -10.54 -27.05 -3.90
N VAL A 153 -9.91 -26.02 -3.33
CA VAL A 153 -10.32 -24.62 -3.43
C VAL A 153 -10.84 -24.41 -4.84
N ALA A 154 -12.15 -24.29 -5.00
CA ALA A 154 -12.72 -23.89 -6.27
C ALA A 154 -12.09 -22.54 -6.57
N ALA A 155 -11.10 -22.52 -7.47
CA ALA A 155 -10.27 -21.34 -7.71
C ALA A 155 -11.11 -20.11 -8.08
N GLY A 156 -12.35 -20.32 -8.54
CA GLY A 156 -13.34 -19.27 -8.81
C GLY A 156 -14.16 -18.77 -7.62
N SER A 157 -14.09 -19.37 -6.43
CA SER A 157 -14.93 -19.02 -5.26
C SER A 157 -14.33 -17.95 -4.33
N LEU A 158 -13.14 -17.45 -4.63
CA LEU A 158 -12.46 -16.45 -3.78
C LEU A 158 -13.02 -15.04 -3.92
N PHE A 159 -13.91 -14.83 -4.88
CA PHE A 159 -14.63 -13.56 -5.09
C PHE A 159 -16.15 -13.71 -5.01
N THR A 160 -16.67 -14.89 -4.63
CA THR A 160 -18.12 -15.14 -4.59
C THR A 160 -18.79 -14.56 -3.34
N SER A 161 -18.03 -14.12 -2.34
CA SER A 161 -18.58 -13.55 -1.11
C SER A 161 -18.94 -12.07 -1.30
N GLY A 162 -19.94 -11.82 -2.15
CA GLY A 162 -20.44 -10.48 -2.47
C GLY A 162 -20.90 -9.66 -1.25
N LYS A 163 -21.14 -10.33 -0.11
CA LYS A 163 -21.45 -9.66 1.16
C LYS A 163 -20.38 -8.67 1.59
N PHE A 164 -19.09 -8.94 1.37
CA PHE A 164 -17.99 -8.03 1.72
C PHE A 164 -17.82 -6.86 0.73
N ALA A 165 -18.41 -6.97 -0.47
CA ALA A 165 -18.52 -5.87 -1.41
C ALA A 165 -19.67 -4.91 -1.02
N LEU A 166 -20.79 -5.48 -0.55
CA LEU A 166 -22.00 -4.74 -0.18
C LEU A 166 -21.93 -4.12 1.21
N ASP A 167 -21.31 -4.80 2.17
CA ASP A 167 -21.20 -4.37 3.55
C ASP A 167 -19.73 -4.02 3.89
N PRO A 168 -19.37 -2.72 3.87
CA PRO A 168 -18.03 -2.29 4.22
C PRO A 168 -17.71 -2.47 5.71
N GLU A 169 -18.70 -2.48 6.61
CA GLU A 169 -18.44 -2.66 8.05
C GLU A 169 -18.06 -4.11 8.32
N LEU A 170 -18.83 -5.05 7.78
CA LEU A 170 -18.51 -6.47 7.83
C LEU A 170 -17.12 -6.76 7.24
N ARG A 171 -16.79 -6.14 6.11
CA ARG A 171 -15.46 -6.27 5.50
C ARG A 171 -14.36 -5.77 6.44
N GLY A 172 -14.53 -4.60 7.06
CA GLY A 172 -13.54 -4.04 7.98
C GLY A 172 -13.32 -4.93 9.21
N ALA A 173 -14.40 -5.41 9.81
CA ALA A 173 -14.35 -6.30 10.98
C ALA A 173 -13.69 -7.65 10.66
N GLU A 174 -14.05 -8.29 9.54
CA GLU A 174 -13.39 -9.53 9.12
C GLU A 174 -11.92 -9.29 8.76
N PHE A 175 -11.58 -8.17 8.11
CA PHE A 175 -10.18 -7.87 7.80
C PHE A 175 -9.35 -7.81 9.08
N GLU A 176 -9.82 -7.06 10.09
CA GLU A 176 -9.16 -6.95 11.39
C GLU A 176 -8.99 -8.33 12.05
N ARG A 177 -10.09 -9.10 12.12
CA ARG A 177 -10.09 -10.45 12.68
C ARG A 177 -9.06 -11.35 11.98
N LEU A 178 -8.99 -11.33 10.65
CA LEU A 178 -8.03 -12.17 9.92
C LEU A 178 -6.59 -11.70 10.17
N THR A 179 -6.33 -10.39 10.19
CA THR A 179 -4.97 -9.87 10.44
C THR A 179 -4.45 -10.14 11.84
N GLN A 180 -5.34 -10.26 12.84
CA GLN A 180 -4.96 -10.57 14.21
C GLN A 180 -4.82 -12.07 14.49
N ASN A 181 -5.51 -12.94 13.75
CA ASN A 181 -5.65 -14.35 14.12
C ASN A 181 -4.98 -15.35 13.17
N LEU A 182 -4.56 -14.96 11.97
CA LEU A 182 -4.05 -15.90 10.96
C LEU A 182 -2.54 -16.03 10.92
N ASP A 183 -2.09 -17.21 10.53
CA ASP A 183 -0.69 -17.61 10.49
C ASP A 183 0.05 -17.18 9.21
N VAL A 184 1.37 -17.32 9.21
CA VAL A 184 2.21 -17.02 8.06
C VAL A 184 1.86 -17.90 6.85
N HIS A 185 1.37 -19.13 7.08
CA HIS A 185 0.96 -20.03 6.01
C HIS A 185 -0.25 -19.50 5.24
N PHE A 186 -1.22 -18.90 5.93
CA PHE A 186 -2.34 -18.23 5.28
C PHE A 186 -1.87 -17.18 4.28
N TRP A 187 -1.02 -16.25 4.73
CA TRP A 187 -0.51 -15.17 3.89
C TRP A 187 0.26 -15.70 2.69
N LYS A 188 1.08 -16.74 2.91
CA LYS A 188 1.79 -17.41 1.83
C LYS A 188 0.83 -18.05 0.84
N SER A 189 -0.21 -18.75 1.30
CA SER A 189 -1.21 -19.36 0.43
C SER A 189 -2.02 -18.33 -0.36
N PHE A 190 -2.44 -17.23 0.29
CA PHE A 190 -3.16 -16.15 -0.36
C PHE A 190 -2.30 -15.48 -1.44
N TRP A 191 -1.06 -15.09 -1.11
CA TRP A 191 -0.17 -14.43 -2.06
C TRP A 191 0.32 -15.37 -3.17
N ASN A 192 0.50 -16.66 -2.92
CA ASN A 192 0.80 -17.63 -3.99
C ASN A 192 -0.38 -17.78 -4.98
N LEU A 193 -1.62 -17.59 -4.51
CA LEU A 193 -2.79 -17.61 -5.40
C LEU A 193 -2.80 -16.45 -6.40
N THR A 194 -2.10 -15.37 -6.05
CA THR A 194 -1.94 -14.21 -6.94
C THR A 194 -1.01 -14.51 -8.12
N GLU A 195 -0.14 -15.51 -8.00
CA GLU A 195 0.68 -16.02 -9.10
C GLU A 195 -0.14 -16.84 -10.10
N THR A 196 -1.39 -17.21 -9.77
CA THR A 196 -2.25 -18.11 -10.56
C THR A 196 -3.25 -17.37 -11.47
N GLU A 197 -2.87 -16.22 -12.07
CA GLU A 197 -3.67 -15.44 -13.05
C GLU A 197 -4.87 -14.63 -12.49
N LEU A 198 -5.33 -14.91 -11.27
CA LEU A 198 -6.53 -14.29 -10.71
C LEU A 198 -6.34 -12.81 -10.32
N LEU A 199 -5.19 -12.45 -9.72
CA LEU A 199 -4.87 -11.03 -9.52
C LEU A 199 -4.42 -10.33 -10.81
N ALA A 200 -3.87 -11.05 -11.78
CA ALA A 200 -3.53 -10.46 -13.08
C ALA A 200 -4.80 -10.00 -13.83
N SER A 201 -5.89 -10.78 -13.75
CA SER A 201 -7.20 -10.40 -14.32
C SER A 201 -7.88 -9.25 -13.55
N VAL A 202 -7.76 -9.20 -12.22
CA VAL A 202 -8.28 -8.07 -11.42
C VAL A 202 -7.48 -6.79 -11.64
N ALA A 203 -6.16 -6.90 -11.68
CA ALA A 203 -5.28 -5.77 -11.97
C ALA A 203 -5.55 -5.24 -13.39
N SER A 204 -5.84 -6.08 -14.37
CA SER A 204 -6.19 -5.62 -15.72
C SER A 204 -7.57 -4.94 -15.81
N LEU A 205 -8.50 -5.27 -14.90
CA LEU A 205 -9.83 -4.65 -14.82
C LEU A 205 -9.85 -3.33 -14.03
N THR A 206 -8.98 -3.17 -13.04
CA THR A 206 -9.01 -2.04 -12.09
C THR A 206 -7.83 -1.10 -12.23
N ALA A 207 -6.69 -1.57 -12.74
CA ALA A 207 -5.51 -0.74 -12.95
C ALA A 207 -5.54 -0.08 -14.33
N VAL A 208 -4.83 1.04 -14.38
CA VAL A 208 -4.53 1.75 -15.62
C VAL A 208 -3.66 0.82 -16.49
N GLN A 209 -4.23 0.29 -17.57
CA GLN A 209 -3.47 -0.57 -18.49
C GLN A 209 -2.34 0.24 -19.13
N VAL A 210 -1.12 -0.28 -19.01
CA VAL A 210 0.06 0.30 -19.63
C VAL A 210 0.09 -0.19 -21.07
N GLY A 211 -0.04 0.71 -22.04
CA GLY A 211 -0.02 0.37 -23.47
C GLY A 211 1.25 -0.36 -23.94
N LEU A 212 2.36 -0.26 -23.20
CA LEU A 212 3.60 -0.99 -23.46
C LEU A 212 4.35 -1.33 -22.16
N CYS A 213 4.66 -2.62 -21.97
CA CYS A 213 5.55 -3.09 -20.91
C CYS A 213 6.55 -4.08 -21.50
N ARG A 214 7.71 -3.59 -21.95
CA ARG A 214 8.68 -4.38 -22.73
C ARG A 214 10.05 -4.41 -22.05
N ALA A 215 10.63 -5.60 -21.92
CA ALA A 215 12.03 -5.75 -21.53
C ALA A 215 12.93 -5.40 -22.72
N LEU A 216 13.97 -4.60 -22.47
CA LEU A 216 14.94 -4.12 -23.45
C LEU A 216 16.35 -4.39 -22.93
N ALA A 217 17.29 -4.62 -23.84
CA ALA A 217 18.71 -4.70 -23.54
C ALA A 217 19.43 -3.65 -24.38
N VAL A 218 20.07 -2.69 -23.71
CA VAL A 218 20.91 -1.70 -24.38
C VAL A 218 22.32 -2.28 -24.46
N PRO A 219 22.89 -2.47 -25.66
CA PRO A 219 24.25 -2.97 -25.80
C PRO A 219 25.23 -1.96 -25.20
N PRO A 220 26.38 -2.40 -24.68
CA PRO A 220 27.40 -1.52 -24.11
C PRO A 220 28.25 -0.89 -25.22
N GLU A 221 27.59 -0.22 -26.17
CA GLU A 221 28.22 0.47 -27.29
C GLU A 221 28.17 1.99 -27.04
N PRO A 222 29.23 2.74 -27.42
CA PRO A 222 29.22 4.19 -27.34
C PRO A 222 28.08 4.80 -28.17
N LEU A 223 27.43 5.81 -27.62
CA LEU A 223 26.35 6.54 -28.27
C LEU A 223 26.86 7.85 -28.84
N GLU A 224 26.67 8.07 -30.13
CA GLU A 224 26.89 9.38 -30.78
C GLU A 224 25.58 10.18 -30.76
N LEU A 225 25.58 11.34 -30.11
CA LEU A 225 24.45 12.27 -30.12
C LEU A 225 24.82 13.60 -30.80
N PRO A 226 23.97 14.16 -31.66
CA PRO A 226 24.19 15.51 -32.18
C PRO A 226 24.04 16.56 -31.07
N LEU A 227 24.83 17.63 -31.13
CA LEU A 227 24.72 18.76 -30.21
C LEU A 227 23.43 19.53 -30.47
N ALA A 228 22.65 19.81 -29.42
CA ALA A 228 21.37 20.52 -29.53
C ALA A 228 21.48 21.92 -30.15
N LYS A 229 22.66 22.56 -30.05
CA LYS A 229 22.94 23.88 -30.62
C LYS A 229 23.47 23.82 -32.06
N ASP A 230 24.12 22.72 -32.42
CA ASP A 230 24.73 22.52 -33.74
C ASP A 230 24.63 21.03 -34.13
N PRO A 231 23.64 20.66 -34.95
CA PRO A 231 23.42 19.27 -35.35
C PRO A 231 24.53 18.71 -36.26
N THR A 232 25.49 19.52 -36.71
CA THR A 232 26.64 19.07 -37.50
C THR A 232 27.78 18.51 -36.64
N GLN A 233 27.73 18.70 -35.33
CA GLN A 233 28.72 18.21 -34.38
C GLN A 233 28.10 17.14 -33.48
N SER A 234 28.84 16.06 -33.20
CA SER A 234 28.40 14.99 -32.30
C SER A 234 29.20 14.94 -31.01
N VAL A 235 28.58 14.37 -29.97
CA VAL A 235 29.21 14.02 -28.69
C VAL A 235 29.09 12.51 -28.48
N THR A 236 30.21 11.88 -28.13
CA THR A 236 30.28 10.46 -27.79
C THR A 236 29.99 10.25 -26.31
N ILE A 237 28.94 9.51 -25.99
CA ILE A 237 28.62 9.03 -24.64
C ILE A 237 29.07 7.58 -24.54
N GLY A 238 30.14 7.33 -23.78
CA GLY A 238 30.64 5.97 -23.54
C GLY A 238 29.66 5.12 -22.72
N PRO A 239 29.70 3.79 -22.84
CA PRO A 239 28.91 2.90 -22.01
C PRO A 239 29.31 3.05 -20.53
N PRO A 240 28.37 2.91 -19.57
CA PRO A 240 28.69 2.99 -18.16
C PRO A 240 29.65 1.87 -17.76
N GLY A 241 30.79 2.23 -17.18
CA GLY A 241 31.80 1.30 -16.69
C GLY A 241 31.62 0.98 -15.21
N ALA A 242 31.74 -0.30 -14.86
CA ALA A 242 31.92 -0.77 -13.49
C ALA A 242 33.16 -1.67 -13.41
N HIS A 243 33.49 -2.16 -12.20
CA HIS A 243 34.64 -3.05 -11.97
C HIS A 243 34.61 -4.37 -12.75
N LEU A 244 33.46 -4.75 -13.32
CA LEU A 244 33.27 -5.96 -14.14
C LEU A 244 33.40 -5.71 -15.65
N GLY A 245 33.70 -4.47 -16.07
CA GLY A 245 33.77 -4.08 -17.47
C GLY A 245 32.40 -3.73 -18.08
N PRO A 246 32.37 -3.37 -19.38
CA PRO A 246 31.16 -2.98 -20.10
C PRO A 246 30.20 -4.16 -20.28
N ALA A 247 28.93 -4.01 -19.86
CA ALA A 247 27.91 -5.05 -19.97
C ALA A 247 26.56 -4.47 -20.45
N PRO A 248 25.71 -5.27 -21.14
CA PRO A 248 24.40 -4.81 -21.58
C PRO A 248 23.50 -4.37 -20.41
N LEU A 249 22.86 -3.21 -20.57
CA LEU A 249 21.90 -2.71 -19.58
C LEU A 249 20.53 -3.31 -19.84
N ARG A 250 20.05 -4.11 -18.89
CA ARG A 250 18.68 -4.64 -18.91
C ARG A 250 17.72 -3.60 -18.36
N LEU A 251 16.82 -3.12 -19.21
CA LEU A 251 15.84 -2.09 -18.87
C LEU A 251 14.42 -2.62 -19.13
N ARG A 252 13.43 -1.97 -18.53
CA ARG A 252 12.02 -2.22 -18.81
C ARG A 252 11.33 -0.93 -19.21
N LEU A 253 10.87 -0.88 -20.46
CA LEU A 253 10.13 0.26 -20.98
C LEU A 253 8.66 0.11 -20.60
N LEU A 254 8.17 1.10 -19.84
CA LEU A 254 6.77 1.24 -19.44
C LEU A 254 6.22 2.50 -20.11
N SER A 255 5.16 2.38 -20.90
CA SER A 255 4.50 3.52 -21.54
C SER A 255 2.98 3.40 -21.46
N TYR A 256 2.32 4.45 -20.95
CA TYR A 256 0.86 4.45 -20.81
C TYR A 256 0.16 4.42 -22.19
N HIS A 257 0.68 5.19 -23.15
CA HIS A 257 0.25 5.16 -24.55
C HIS A 257 1.38 4.67 -25.43
N LEU A 258 1.04 3.96 -26.51
CA LEU A 258 1.99 3.63 -27.55
C LEU A 258 2.39 4.94 -28.27
N ARG A 259 3.67 5.29 -28.21
CA ARG A 259 4.24 6.46 -28.89
C ARG A 259 4.92 6.02 -30.17
N GLU A 260 5.12 6.97 -31.07
CA GLU A 260 5.89 6.74 -32.30
C GLU A 260 7.29 6.19 -31.96
N GLY A 261 7.79 5.28 -32.81
CA GLY A 261 9.00 4.50 -32.55
C GLY A 261 8.77 3.24 -31.68
N GLN A 262 7.82 3.24 -30.74
CA GLN A 262 7.63 2.12 -29.80
C GLN A 262 7.02 0.84 -30.42
N VAL A 263 6.56 0.91 -31.68
CA VAL A 263 5.84 -0.16 -32.39
C VAL A 263 6.78 -1.17 -33.06
N SER A 264 8.05 -0.80 -33.30
CA SER A 264 8.96 -1.68 -34.05
C SER A 264 9.68 -2.68 -33.15
N PRO A 265 9.64 -4.00 -33.46
CA PRO A 265 10.63 -4.93 -32.97
C PRO A 265 11.94 -4.67 -33.70
N ALA A 266 12.63 -3.57 -33.36
CA ALA A 266 14.01 -3.42 -33.80
C ALA A 266 14.81 -4.61 -33.24
N PRO A 267 15.50 -5.40 -34.08
CA PRO A 267 16.46 -6.38 -33.61
C PRO A 267 17.50 -5.65 -32.75
N SER A 268 18.10 -6.38 -31.82
CA SER A 268 18.96 -5.96 -30.72
C SER A 268 20.16 -5.04 -31.02
N GLY A 269 20.24 -4.42 -32.21
CA GLY A 269 21.29 -3.48 -32.63
C GLY A 269 20.80 -2.09 -33.08
N THR A 270 19.52 -1.73 -32.94
CA THR A 270 19.03 -0.38 -33.35
C THR A 270 18.18 0.30 -32.27
N PHE A 271 18.70 0.33 -31.04
CA PHE A 271 18.06 1.07 -29.93
C PHE A 271 17.97 2.58 -30.19
N TRP A 272 18.92 3.15 -30.94
CA TRP A 272 19.09 4.59 -31.09
C TRP A 272 18.09 5.27 -32.03
N HIS A 273 17.36 4.51 -32.85
CA HIS A 273 16.25 5.05 -33.64
C HIS A 273 14.99 5.37 -32.82
N LEU A 274 14.95 4.97 -31.54
CA LEU A 274 13.82 5.22 -30.64
C LEU A 274 13.90 6.55 -29.87
N LEU A 275 15.04 7.25 -29.94
CA LEU A 275 15.32 8.47 -29.17
C LEU A 275 15.60 9.71 -30.04
N GLY A 276 15.47 9.59 -31.37
CA GLY A 276 15.48 10.73 -32.28
C GLY A 276 14.13 11.46 -32.30
N PRO A 277 14.11 12.77 -32.59
CA PRO A 277 12.88 13.55 -32.72
C PRO A 277 11.96 13.04 -33.84
#